data_AF-A0A356LM52-F1
#
_entry.id   AF-A0A356LM52-F1
#
_cell.length_a   1.000
_cell.length_b   1.000
_cell.length_c   1.000
_cell.angle_alpha   90.00
_cell.angle_beta   90.00
_cell.angle_gamma   90.00
#
_symmetry.space_group_name_H-M   'P 1'
#
loop_
_entity.id
_entity.type
_entity.pdbx_description
1 polymer ?
#
loop_
_entity_poly.entity_id
_entity_poly.type
_entity_poly.pdbx_seq_one_letter_code
_entity_poly.pdbx_strand_id
1 'polypeptide(L)'
;MRNIVIAGIFGLSVLVGCGEKAVAEAPPTPPGQAIPEGTPMPKDGEILNKDLKLGLCKRGAELWGKTNKEKAQECKKDLGQEVCEKYYDKEACG
;
A
#
# COMPACT_ATOMS: atom_id res chain seq x y z
N MET A 1 9.14 33.55 -36.51
CA MET A 1 10.16 33.30 -35.46
C MET A 1 9.38 33.04 -34.18
N ARG A 2 9.34 31.86 -33.55
CA ARG A 2 10.42 30.94 -33.17
C ARG A 2 9.84 29.51 -33.09
N ASN A 3 10.46 28.56 -33.79
CA ASN A 3 10.29 27.12 -33.58
C ASN A 3 10.98 26.72 -32.28
N ILE A 4 10.38 25.83 -31.49
CA ILE A 4 11.14 24.91 -30.63
C ILE A 4 10.55 23.51 -30.83
N VAL A 5 11.27 22.71 -31.61
CA VAL A 5 11.12 21.26 -31.75
C VAL A 5 11.98 20.64 -30.65
N ILE A 6 11.38 19.92 -29.69
CA ILE A 6 12.13 19.07 -28.76
C ILE A 6 12.08 17.66 -29.33
N ALA A 7 13.02 17.36 -30.22
CA ALA A 7 13.38 16.01 -30.61
C ALA A 7 14.31 15.45 -29.53
N GLY A 8 13.95 14.28 -28.98
CA GLY A 8 14.76 13.58 -27.99
C GLY A 8 16.05 13.04 -28.57
N ILE A 9 17.05 12.83 -27.71
CA ILE A 9 18.16 11.91 -27.98
C ILE A 9 18.48 11.15 -26.69
N PHE A 10 18.57 9.84 -26.89
CA PHE A 10 18.99 8.79 -25.99
C PHE A 10 20.32 9.08 -25.27
N GLY A 11 20.36 8.74 -23.98
CA GLY A 11 21.59 8.42 -23.26
C GLY A 11 21.46 7.00 -22.70
N LEU A 12 22.05 6.05 -23.43
CA LEU A 12 22.10 4.62 -23.11
C LEU A 12 23.09 4.35 -21.96
N SER A 13 22.78 3.34 -21.15
CA SER A 13 23.71 2.48 -20.40
C SER A 13 24.24 2.94 -19.04
N VAL A 14 23.68 2.39 -17.95
CA VAL A 14 24.48 1.62 -16.96
C VAL A 14 23.63 0.49 -16.35
N LEU A 15 23.94 -0.74 -16.78
CA LEU A 15 23.97 -2.01 -16.04
C LEU A 15 22.97 -2.19 -14.87
N VAL A 16 21.82 -2.81 -15.14
CA VAL A 16 21.09 -3.58 -14.13
C VAL A 16 21.85 -4.89 -13.92
N GLY A 17 22.75 -4.88 -12.93
CA GLY A 17 23.33 -6.09 -12.38
C GLY A 17 22.27 -6.88 -11.63
N CYS A 18 22.00 -8.09 -12.10
CA CYS A 18 21.42 -9.18 -11.33
C CYS A 18 22.48 -9.61 -10.29
N GLY A 19 22.15 -9.69 -9.00
CA GLY A 19 23.06 -10.31 -8.03
C GLY A 19 22.87 -9.86 -6.58
N GLU A 20 22.36 -10.78 -5.77
CA GLU A 20 22.58 -10.96 -4.33
C GLU A 20 22.69 -9.75 -3.37
N LYS A 21 21.64 -9.59 -2.54
CA LYS A 21 21.67 -9.50 -1.07
C LYS A 21 22.92 -8.83 -0.44
N ALA A 22 22.77 -7.57 0.00
CA ALA A 22 23.60 -7.01 1.08
C ALA A 22 22.77 -6.08 1.98
N VAL A 23 22.74 -6.43 3.26
CA VAL A 23 22.19 -5.68 4.39
C VAL A 23 22.89 -4.32 4.45
N ALA A 24 22.16 -3.22 4.27
CA ALA A 24 22.66 -1.88 4.55
C ALA A 24 21.97 -1.36 5.82
N GLU A 25 22.76 -1.25 6.88
CA GLU A 25 22.40 -0.83 8.22
C GLU A 25 21.70 0.54 8.21
N ALA A 26 20.56 0.65 8.91
CA ALA A 26 19.82 1.89 9.06
C ALA A 26 20.60 2.91 9.92
N PRO A 27 20.52 4.22 9.64
CA PRO A 27 21.24 5.23 10.42
C PRO A 27 20.73 5.30 11.87
N PRO A 28 21.59 5.62 12.86
CA PRO A 28 21.22 5.61 14.27
C PRO A 28 20.18 6.70 14.60
N THR A 29 19.10 6.29 15.26
CA THR A 29 18.02 7.15 15.77
C THR A 29 18.57 8.17 16.77
N PRO A 30 18.22 9.47 16.70
CA PRO A 30 18.64 10.45 17.70
C PRO A 30 17.96 10.17 19.06
N PRO A 31 18.65 10.37 20.19
CA PRO A 31 18.16 10.00 21.51
C PRO A 31 17.07 10.96 22.01
N GLY A 32 15.91 10.39 22.39
CA GLY A 32 15.12 10.83 23.54
C GLY A 32 14.37 12.17 23.44
N GLN A 33 13.43 12.31 22.50
CA GLN A 33 12.30 13.22 22.74
C GLN A 33 11.19 12.44 23.45
N ALA A 34 11.00 12.74 24.73
CA ALA A 34 9.93 12.16 25.54
C ALA A 34 8.57 12.56 24.95
N ILE A 35 7.77 11.56 24.60
CA ILE A 35 6.38 11.73 24.17
C ILE A 35 5.60 12.27 25.39
N PRO A 36 4.82 13.36 25.27
CA PRO A 36 4.05 13.89 26.40
C PRO A 36 3.11 12.82 26.97
N GLU A 37 3.27 12.54 28.26
CA GLU A 37 2.45 11.62 29.04
C GLU A 37 0.99 12.07 29.00
N GLY A 38 0.09 11.22 28.51
CA GLY A 38 -1.36 11.49 28.47
C GLY A 38 -2.01 11.38 27.10
N THR A 39 -1.25 11.20 26.02
CA THR A 39 -1.85 10.76 24.75
C THR A 39 -2.10 9.25 24.87
N PRO A 40 -3.34 8.74 24.79
CA PRO A 40 -3.58 7.30 24.78
C PRO A 40 -2.86 6.71 23.58
N MET A 41 -1.74 6.05 23.82
CA MET A 41 -1.03 5.29 22.82
C MET A 41 -2.00 4.19 22.35
N PRO A 42 -2.39 4.15 21.06
CA PRO A 42 -3.14 3.02 20.54
C PRO A 42 -2.45 1.75 20.96
N LYS A 43 -3.19 0.72 21.41
CA LYS A 43 -2.61 -0.62 21.55
C LYS A 43 -1.95 -0.96 20.22
N ASP A 44 -0.62 -1.05 20.23
CA ASP A 44 0.18 -1.36 19.04
C ASP A 44 -0.44 -2.58 18.34
N GLY A 45 -0.96 -2.36 17.13
CA GLY A 45 -1.52 -3.40 16.26
C GLY A 45 -3.02 -3.36 15.99
N GLU A 46 -3.85 -2.64 16.78
CA GLU A 46 -5.31 -2.68 16.59
C GLU A 46 -5.83 -1.59 15.63
N ILE A 47 -5.34 -0.35 15.74
CA ILE A 47 -5.73 0.77 14.86
C ILE A 47 -5.07 0.65 13.49
N LEU A 48 -3.77 0.29 13.45
CA LEU A 48 -3.05 -0.03 12.21
C LEU A 48 -3.71 -1.18 11.42
N ASN A 49 -4.46 -2.07 12.09
CA ASN A 49 -5.06 -3.23 11.46
C ASN A 49 -6.18 -2.86 10.49
N LYS A 50 -7.07 -1.94 10.88
CA LYS A 50 -8.30 -1.68 10.12
C LYS A 50 -8.03 -0.87 8.85
N ASP A 51 -7.20 0.16 8.93
CA ASP A 51 -6.77 0.93 7.75
C ASP A 51 -5.94 0.09 6.78
N LEU A 52 -5.05 -0.77 7.31
CA LEU A 52 -4.30 -1.71 6.48
C LEU A 52 -5.23 -2.69 5.77
N LYS A 53 -6.18 -3.28 6.49
CA LYS A 53 -7.20 -4.17 5.92
C LYS A 53 -8.06 -3.46 4.88
N LEU A 54 -8.44 -2.21 5.12
CA LEU A 54 -9.19 -1.39 4.16
C LEU A 54 -8.36 -1.13 2.89
N GLY A 55 -7.08 -0.79 3.05
CA GLY A 55 -6.14 -0.63 1.95
C GLY A 55 -5.97 -1.91 1.14
N LEU A 56 -5.84 -3.07 1.80
CA LEU A 56 -5.75 -4.37 1.15
C LEU A 56 -7.06 -4.75 0.42
N CYS A 57 -8.21 -4.49 1.04
CA CYS A 57 -9.51 -4.70 0.44
C CYS A 57 -9.66 -3.91 -0.86
N LYS A 58 -9.38 -2.60 -0.82
CA LYS A 58 -9.42 -1.72 -2.00
C LYS A 58 -8.44 -2.18 -3.07
N ARG A 59 -7.17 -2.41 -2.69
CA ARG A 59 -6.12 -2.83 -3.62
C ARG A 59 -6.43 -4.19 -4.26
N GLY A 60 -7.05 -5.10 -3.52
CA GLY A 60 -7.50 -6.39 -4.05
C GLY A 60 -8.52 -6.23 -5.18
N ALA A 61 -9.47 -5.31 -5.04
CA ALA A 61 -10.47 -5.02 -6.07
C ALA A 61 -9.84 -4.38 -7.31
N GLU A 62 -8.83 -3.52 -7.11
CA GLU A 62 -8.08 -2.88 -8.19
C GLU A 62 -7.19 -3.87 -8.97
N LEU A 63 -6.58 -4.84 -8.29
CA LEU A 63 -5.66 -5.80 -8.91
C LEU A 63 -6.38 -7.01 -9.53
N TRP A 64 -7.41 -7.52 -8.86
CA TRP A 64 -8.07 -8.78 -9.22
C TRP A 64 -9.47 -8.60 -9.79
N GLY A 65 -9.99 -7.36 -9.77
CA GLY A 65 -11.33 -7.03 -10.22
C GLY A 65 -12.38 -7.15 -9.11
N LYS A 66 -13.46 -6.37 -9.26
CA LYS A 66 -14.57 -6.29 -8.30
C LYS A 66 -15.40 -7.57 -8.20
N THR A 67 -15.34 -8.43 -9.20
CA THR A 67 -16.04 -9.72 -9.24
C THR A 67 -15.24 -10.87 -8.61
N ASN A 68 -14.00 -10.62 -8.16
CA ASN A 68 -13.18 -11.66 -7.55
C ASN A 68 -13.75 -12.07 -6.18
N LYS A 69 -14.34 -13.27 -6.13
CA LYS A 69 -14.99 -13.80 -4.92
C LYS A 69 -14.02 -14.02 -3.76
N GLU A 70 -12.82 -14.52 -4.02
CA GLU A 70 -11.84 -14.82 -2.96
C GLU A 70 -11.47 -13.54 -2.20
N LYS A 71 -11.14 -12.48 -2.94
CA LYS A 71 -10.74 -11.19 -2.35
C LYS A 71 -11.91 -10.43 -1.74
N ALA A 72 -13.10 -10.53 -2.34
CA ALA A 72 -14.32 -9.98 -1.76
C ALA A 72 -14.64 -10.63 -0.39
N GLN A 73 -14.57 -11.96 -0.29
CA GLN A 73 -14.86 -12.68 0.96
C GLN A 73 -13.80 -12.42 2.04
N GLU A 74 -12.53 -12.30 1.66
CA GLU A 74 -11.45 -11.88 2.56
C GLU A 74 -11.74 -10.48 3.14
N CYS A 75 -12.06 -9.51 2.27
CA CYS A 75 -12.44 -8.17 2.72
C CYS A 75 -13.69 -8.17 3.62
N LYS A 76 -14.72 -8.95 3.26
CA LYS A 76 -15.96 -9.10 4.06
C LYS A 76 -15.68 -9.68 5.45
N LYS A 77 -14.80 -10.68 5.54
CA LYS A 77 -14.43 -11.30 6.82
C LYS A 77 -13.72 -10.31 7.75
N ASP A 78 -12.88 -9.46 7.18
CA ASP A 78 -12.05 -8.53 7.95
C ASP A 78 -12.76 -7.20 8.29
N LEU A 79 -13.65 -6.72 7.43
CA LEU A 79 -14.22 -5.38 7.51
C LEU A 79 -15.75 -5.34 7.47
N GLY A 80 -16.40 -6.46 7.15
CA GLY A 80 -17.85 -6.61 7.09
C GLY A 80 -18.45 -6.44 5.68
N GLN A 81 -19.74 -6.79 5.57
CA GLN A 81 -20.49 -6.75 4.31
C GLN A 81 -20.50 -5.35 3.69
N GLU A 82 -20.77 -4.30 4.48
CA GLU A 82 -20.90 -2.94 3.98
C GLU A 82 -19.59 -2.44 3.32
N VAL A 83 -18.44 -2.82 3.87
CA VAL A 83 -17.15 -2.43 3.30
C VAL A 83 -16.82 -3.26 2.06
N CYS A 84 -17.16 -4.55 2.06
CA CYS A 84 -17.02 -5.38 0.86
C CYS A 84 -17.79 -4.78 -0.31
N GLU A 85 -19.08 -4.43 -0.13
CA GLU A 85 -19.95 -3.90 -1.18
C GLU A 85 -19.57 -2.48 -1.66
N LYS A 86 -18.68 -1.77 -0.93
CA LYS A 86 -18.11 -0.50 -1.41
C LYS A 86 -17.00 -0.70 -2.45
N TYR A 87 -16.27 -1.81 -2.39
CA TYR A 87 -15.10 -2.05 -3.25
C TYR A 87 -15.30 -3.20 -4.25
N TYR A 88 -16.11 -4.20 -3.91
CA TYR A 88 -16.44 -5.36 -4.74
C TYR A 88 -17.92 -5.37 -5.12
N ASP A 89 -18.26 -6.17 -6.13
CA ASP A 89 -19.65 -6.36 -6.53
C ASP A 89 -20.42 -7.19 -5.49
N LYS A 90 -21.71 -6.88 -5.34
CA LYS A 90 -22.60 -7.54 -4.39
C LYS A 90 -22.60 -9.07 -4.55
N GLU A 91 -22.50 -9.56 -5.78
CA GLU A 91 -22.44 -11.00 -6.09
C GLU A 91 -21.14 -11.66 -5.60
N ALA A 92 -20.03 -10.91 -5.51
CA ALA A 92 -18.77 -11.41 -4.99
C ALA A 92 -18.73 -11.39 -3.45
N CYS A 93 -19.44 -10.43 -2.85
CA CYS A 93 -19.68 -10.34 -1.40
C CYS A 93 -20.80 -11.28 -0.91
N GLY A 94 -21.53 -11.92 -1.81
CA GLY A 94 -22.64 -12.85 -1.54
C GLY A 94 -22.21 -14.08 -0.76
#